data_AF-S4XCP0-F1
#
_entry.id   AF-S4XCP0-F1
#
_cell.length_a   1.000
_cell.length_b   1.000
_cell.length_c   1.000
_cell.angle_alpha   90.00
_cell.angle_beta   90.00
_cell.angle_gamma   90.00
#
_symmetry.space_group_name_H-M   'P 1'
#
loop_
_entity.id
_entity.type
_entity.pdbx_description
1 polymer ?
#
loop_
_entity_poly.entity_id
_entity_poly.type
_entity_poly.pdbx_seq_one_letter_code
_entity_poly.pdbx_strand_id
1 'polypeptide(L)'
;MSHSTTDGQAAQVPSTENSGDAGGVRDATAGYWGASRLYALGVVLFGAVGLFMSGLIMYDKIELMKNPDFVPACTINDIISCTDVMQSDQASAFVIPNPFIGLTGFGVALAIGMALFAGARFRAWFWYGFLAGLVFAVGFVHWLAFEAVYEIDALCPYCMVVWAVVLPLFLTTLVHIVWERQRDAAGIHGADRYSFAGGWILPTVVLVVWYAAFLVLILVQFA
;
A
#
# COMPACT_ATOMS: atom_id res chain seq x y z
N MET A 1 14.36 21.33 -90.51
CA MET A 1 13.59 22.13 -89.54
C MET A 1 13.43 21.28 -88.30
N SER A 2 13.99 21.77 -87.20
CA SER A 2 14.14 21.13 -85.90
C SER A 2 12.84 21.08 -85.12
N HIS A 3 12.48 19.91 -84.60
CA HIS A 3 11.46 19.78 -83.54
C HIS A 3 12.13 20.03 -82.18
N SER A 4 11.65 21.03 -81.46
CA SER A 4 11.92 21.26 -80.04
C SER A 4 10.62 21.06 -79.26
N THR A 5 10.69 20.13 -78.30
CA THR A 5 9.78 19.88 -77.19
C THR A 5 9.55 21.11 -76.32
N THR A 6 8.32 21.32 -75.82
CA THR A 6 8.12 21.83 -74.46
C THR A 6 6.80 21.31 -73.90
N ASP A 7 6.93 20.68 -72.73
CA ASP A 7 5.92 20.05 -71.90
C ASP A 7 4.86 21.01 -71.36
N GLY A 8 3.61 20.54 -71.32
CA GLY A 8 2.51 21.14 -70.56
C GLY A 8 1.85 20.06 -69.71
N GLN A 9 2.27 19.95 -68.45
CA GLN A 9 1.80 18.99 -67.45
C GLN A 9 0.28 19.04 -67.28
N ALA A 10 -0.38 17.91 -67.60
CA ALA A 10 -1.73 17.63 -67.16
C ALA A 10 -1.73 17.36 -65.65
N ALA A 11 -2.64 18.02 -64.93
CA ALA A 11 -2.88 17.77 -63.51
C ALA A 11 -3.31 16.31 -63.30
N GLN A 12 -2.40 15.50 -62.76
CA GLN A 12 -2.71 14.15 -62.28
C GLN A 12 -3.42 14.28 -60.92
N VAL A 13 -4.65 13.79 -60.87
CA VAL A 13 -5.40 13.53 -59.63
C VAL A 13 -4.82 12.25 -59.02
N PRO A 14 -4.18 12.27 -57.84
CA PRO A 14 -3.78 11.05 -57.16
C PRO A 14 -5.01 10.48 -56.43
N SER A 15 -5.52 9.36 -56.92
CA SER A 15 -6.42 8.48 -56.20
C SER A 15 -5.65 7.84 -55.03
N THR A 16 -5.81 8.40 -53.83
CA THR A 16 -5.34 7.76 -52.59
C THR A 16 -6.21 6.55 -52.31
N GLU A 17 -5.65 5.37 -52.58
CA GLU A 17 -6.12 4.09 -52.06
C GLU A 17 -6.16 4.11 -50.54
N ASN A 18 -7.21 3.47 -50.03
CA ASN A 18 -7.56 3.31 -48.63
C ASN A 18 -6.75 2.13 -48.06
N SER A 19 -5.87 2.37 -47.09
CA SER A 19 -5.30 1.32 -46.25
C SER A 19 -5.09 1.86 -44.84
N GLY A 20 -5.83 1.27 -43.89
CA GLY A 20 -6.14 1.85 -42.60
C GLY A 20 -4.96 2.06 -41.64
N ASP A 21 -5.08 3.12 -40.85
CA ASP A 21 -4.80 3.05 -39.41
C ASP A 21 -5.78 3.97 -38.66
N ALA A 22 -7.01 3.50 -38.55
CA ALA A 22 -7.87 3.85 -37.43
C ALA A 22 -7.75 2.71 -36.41
N GLY A 23 -6.62 2.61 -35.70
CA GLY A 23 -6.41 1.42 -34.85
C GLY A 23 -5.16 1.35 -33.98
N GLY A 24 -4.37 2.42 -33.82
CA GLY A 24 -3.26 2.44 -32.86
C GLY A 24 -3.70 2.89 -31.47
N VAL A 25 -4.00 1.93 -30.59
CA VAL A 25 -4.23 2.12 -29.14
C VAL A 25 -3.23 3.12 -28.56
N ARG A 26 -3.77 4.20 -27.97
CA ARG A 26 -3.15 5.14 -27.02
C ARG A 26 -1.77 4.70 -26.55
N ASP A 27 -0.78 5.59 -26.73
CA ASP A 27 0.43 5.67 -25.90
C ASP A 27 0.28 4.84 -24.64
N ALA A 28 1.00 3.72 -24.55
CA ALA A 28 1.30 3.12 -23.26
C ALA A 28 2.12 4.18 -22.51
N THR A 29 1.42 5.09 -21.82
CA THR A 29 1.96 6.31 -21.24
C THR A 29 3.13 5.96 -20.33
N ALA A 30 4.35 6.17 -20.83
CA ALA A 30 5.57 5.88 -20.10
C ALA A 30 5.50 6.54 -18.71
N GLY A 31 5.80 5.77 -17.67
CA GLY A 31 5.82 6.25 -16.28
C GLY A 31 4.48 6.21 -15.53
N TYR A 32 3.42 5.59 -16.08
CA TYR A 32 2.21 5.23 -15.33
C TYR A 32 2.19 3.74 -15.01
N TRP A 33 2.12 3.41 -13.71
CA TRP A 33 2.05 2.05 -13.21
C TRP A 33 0.63 1.75 -12.70
N GLY A 34 0.07 0.65 -13.19
CA GLY A 34 -1.14 0.03 -12.64
C GLY A 34 -0.77 -1.20 -11.81
N ALA A 35 -1.76 -1.79 -11.14
CA ALA A 35 -1.53 -2.99 -10.35
C ALA A 35 -2.42 -4.16 -10.78
N SER A 36 -2.02 -5.38 -10.41
CA SER A 36 -2.86 -6.56 -10.57
C SER A 36 -4.10 -6.48 -9.69
N ARG A 37 -5.20 -7.12 -10.10
CA ARG A 37 -6.44 -7.18 -9.29
C ARG A 37 -6.19 -7.81 -7.91
N LEU A 38 -5.29 -8.79 -7.83
CA LEU A 38 -4.93 -9.45 -6.57
C LEU A 38 -4.21 -8.49 -5.62
N TYR A 39 -3.25 -7.71 -6.14
CA TYR A 39 -2.59 -6.67 -5.35
C TYR A 39 -3.59 -5.61 -4.87
N ALA A 40 -4.43 -5.10 -5.77
CA ALA A 40 -5.45 -4.10 -5.43
C ALA A 40 -6.40 -4.62 -4.33
N LEU A 41 -6.86 -5.86 -4.46
CA LEU A 41 -7.68 -6.52 -3.45
C LEU A 41 -6.93 -6.65 -2.11
N GLY A 42 -5.66 -7.03 -2.13
CA GLY A 42 -4.83 -7.09 -0.93
C GLY A 42 -4.75 -5.73 -0.21
N VAL A 43 -4.47 -4.65 -0.95
CA VAL A 43 -4.43 -3.29 -0.39
C VAL A 43 -5.80 -2.88 0.18
N VAL A 44 -6.90 -3.21 -0.50
CA VAL A 44 -8.26 -2.95 0.00
C VAL A 44 -8.52 -3.70 1.31
N LEU A 45 -8.19 -5.00 1.38
CA LEU A 45 -8.43 -5.81 2.57
C LEU A 45 -7.60 -5.33 3.76
N PHE A 46 -6.30 -5.14 3.58
CA PHE A 46 -5.44 -4.66 4.66
C PHE A 46 -5.78 -3.22 5.07
N GLY A 47 -6.11 -2.36 4.11
CA GLY A 47 -6.58 -1.00 4.36
C GLY A 47 -7.90 -0.99 5.14
N ALA A 48 -8.86 -1.82 4.77
CA ALA A 48 -10.15 -1.93 5.46
C ALA A 48 -10.00 -2.48 6.88
N VAL A 49 -9.20 -3.53 7.08
CA VAL A 49 -8.92 -4.10 8.41
C VAL A 49 -8.22 -3.08 9.30
N GLY A 50 -7.17 -2.43 8.79
CA GLY A 50 -6.45 -1.40 9.55
C GLY A 50 -7.31 -0.19 9.88
N LEU A 51 -8.17 0.24 8.95
CA LEU A 51 -9.12 1.34 9.16
C LEU A 51 -10.14 0.98 10.24
N PHE A 52 -10.72 -0.23 10.17
CA PHE A 52 -11.67 -0.72 11.15
C PHE A 52 -11.06 -0.81 12.55
N MET A 53 -9.88 -1.42 12.67
CA MET A 53 -9.17 -1.53 13.96
C MET A 53 -8.77 -0.17 14.51
N SER A 54 -8.28 0.75 13.67
CA SER A 54 -7.96 2.12 14.11
C SER A 54 -9.21 2.87 14.58
N GLY A 55 -10.35 2.65 13.93
CA GLY A 55 -11.65 3.18 14.34
C GLY A 55 -12.10 2.65 15.70
N LEU A 56 -11.95 1.35 15.96
CA LEU A 56 -12.24 0.75 17.26
C LEU A 56 -11.33 1.31 18.36
N ILE A 57 -10.03 1.37 18.13
CA ILE A 57 -9.07 1.92 19.11
C ILE A 57 -9.40 3.40 19.39
N MET A 58 -9.76 4.18 18.36
CA MET A 58 -10.17 5.57 18.54
C MET A 58 -11.47 5.69 19.34
N TYR A 59 -12.47 4.84 19.06
CA TYR A 59 -13.72 4.79 19.81
C TYR A 59 -13.47 4.50 21.29
N ASP A 60 -12.68 3.46 21.60
CA ASP A 60 -12.36 3.08 22.98
C ASP A 60 -11.57 4.18 23.70
N LYS A 61 -10.62 4.83 23.01
CA LYS A 61 -9.87 5.97 23.56
C LYS A 61 -10.79 7.15 23.90
N ILE A 62 -11.77 7.45 23.03
CA ILE A 62 -12.75 8.52 23.28
C ILE A 62 -13.62 8.19 24.49
N GLU A 63 -14.07 6.94 24.62
CA GLU A 63 -14.91 6.54 25.74
C GLU A 63 -14.14 6.55 27.06
N LEU A 64 -12.87 6.13 27.05
CA LEU A 64 -11.98 6.22 28.20
C LEU A 64 -11.70 7.68 28.63
N MET A 65 -11.64 8.62 27.67
CA MET A 65 -11.52 10.04 27.97
C MET A 65 -12.78 10.64 28.61
N LYS A 66 -13.96 10.08 28.34
CA LYS A 66 -15.22 10.53 28.97
C LYS A 66 -15.45 9.89 30.33
N ASN A 67 -15.10 8.61 30.44
CA ASN A 67 -15.28 7.81 31.64
C ASN A 67 -13.98 7.03 31.91
N PRO A 68 -13.17 7.44 32.89
CA PRO A 68 -11.92 6.76 33.22
C PRO A 68 -12.11 5.33 33.73
N ASP A 69 -13.32 4.97 34.18
CA ASP A 69 -13.68 3.61 34.62
C ASP A 69 -14.14 2.71 33.44
N PHE A 70 -14.11 3.21 32.20
CA PHE A 70 -14.42 2.41 31.02
C PHE A 70 -13.36 1.32 30.79
N VAL A 71 -13.81 0.07 30.66
CA VAL A 71 -12.93 -1.06 30.35
C VAL A 71 -13.16 -1.45 28.88
N PRO A 72 -12.16 -1.26 28.00
CA PRO A 72 -12.23 -1.68 26.60
C PRO A 72 -12.43 -3.18 26.48
N ALA A 73 -13.16 -3.62 25.44
CA ALA A 73 -13.45 -5.03 25.21
C ALA A 73 -12.18 -5.88 24.94
N CYS A 74 -11.08 -5.24 24.55
CA CYS A 74 -9.80 -5.90 24.32
C CYS A 74 -8.88 -5.98 25.55
N THR A 75 -9.35 -5.48 26.72
CA THR A 75 -8.71 -5.70 28.02
C THR A 75 -9.25 -6.99 28.64
N ILE A 76 -8.39 -8.01 28.76
CA ILE A 76 -8.76 -9.36 29.24
C ILE A 76 -8.11 -9.67 30.58
N ASN A 77 -6.86 -9.26 30.77
CA ASN A 77 -6.06 -9.44 31.98
C ASN A 77 -4.95 -8.38 32.02
N ASP A 78 -4.12 -8.39 33.06
CA ASP A 78 -3.06 -7.38 33.26
C ASP A 78 -2.00 -7.40 32.13
N ILE A 79 -1.77 -8.56 31.49
CA ILE A 79 -0.84 -8.69 30.35
C ILE A 79 -1.49 -8.22 29.04
N ILE A 80 -2.77 -8.53 28.84
CA ILE A 80 -3.58 -8.17 27.67
C ILE A 80 -4.49 -7.02 28.07
N SER A 81 -3.89 -5.84 28.25
CA SER A 81 -4.56 -4.63 28.71
C SER A 81 -4.48 -3.53 27.66
N CYS A 82 -5.59 -3.32 26.96
CA CYS A 82 -5.74 -2.15 26.09
C CYS A 82 -5.79 -0.85 26.88
N THR A 83 -6.26 -0.90 28.13
CA THR A 83 -6.38 0.27 29.00
C THR A 83 -5.01 0.87 29.30
N ASP A 84 -4.05 0.05 29.71
CA ASP A 84 -2.71 0.53 30.09
C ASP A 84 -1.97 1.12 28.87
N VAL A 85 -2.09 0.45 27.72
CA VAL A 85 -1.55 0.94 26.45
C VAL A 85 -2.21 2.26 26.02
N MET A 86 -3.51 2.43 26.25
CA MET A 86 -4.21 3.66 25.87
C MET A 86 -4.01 4.79 26.86
N GLN A 87 -3.74 4.54 28.13
CA GLN A 87 -3.50 5.58 29.14
C GLN A 87 -2.05 6.08 29.14
N SER A 88 -1.13 5.34 28.53
CA SER A 88 0.28 5.74 28.44
C SER A 88 0.48 7.03 27.63
N ASP A 89 1.59 7.72 27.90
CA ASP A 89 1.99 8.93 27.17
C ASP A 89 2.23 8.62 25.68
N GLN A 90 2.68 7.40 25.39
CA GLN A 90 2.93 6.88 24.05
C GLN A 90 1.65 6.68 23.24
N ALA A 91 0.46 6.72 23.85
CA ALA A 91 -0.83 6.67 23.13
C ALA A 91 -1.06 7.90 22.24
N SER A 92 -0.25 8.95 22.42
CA SER A 92 -0.20 10.12 21.53
C SER A 92 1.23 10.39 21.07
N ALA A 93 1.43 10.51 19.76
CA ALA A 93 2.69 10.91 19.16
C ALA A 93 2.47 12.19 18.34
N PHE A 94 3.45 13.09 18.35
CA PHE A 94 3.34 14.38 17.63
C PHE A 94 2.13 15.22 18.08
N VAL A 95 1.71 15.09 19.35
CA VAL A 95 0.50 15.74 19.93
C VAL A 95 -0.82 15.18 19.36
N ILE A 96 -0.76 14.19 18.47
CA ILE A 96 -1.92 13.58 17.82
C ILE A 96 -2.12 12.17 18.42
N PRO A 97 -3.35 11.78 18.75
CA PRO A 97 -3.62 10.39 19.14
C PRO A 97 -3.21 9.42 18.03
N ASN A 98 -2.44 8.39 18.37
CA ASN A 98 -1.96 7.40 17.37
C ASN A 98 -3.09 6.77 16.54
N PRO A 99 -4.29 6.46 17.10
CA PRO A 99 -5.40 5.92 16.33
C PRO A 99 -5.87 6.85 15.20
N PHE A 100 -5.68 8.17 15.34
CA PHE A 100 -6.01 9.14 14.30
C PHE A 100 -5.06 9.05 13.10
N ILE A 101 -3.76 8.86 13.38
CA ILE A 101 -2.75 8.63 12.34
C ILE A 101 -3.09 7.35 11.57
N GLY A 102 -3.46 6.28 12.30
CA GLY A 102 -3.95 5.03 11.72
C GLY A 102 -5.18 5.23 10.82
N LEU A 103 -6.22 5.91 11.33
CA LEU A 103 -7.45 6.17 10.59
C LEU A 103 -7.18 6.90 9.27
N THR A 104 -6.29 7.89 9.30
CA THR A 104 -5.91 8.67 8.12
C THR A 104 -5.10 7.81 7.14
N GLY A 105 -4.06 7.12 7.62
CA GLY A 105 -3.17 6.32 6.78
C GLY A 105 -3.89 5.14 6.12
N PHE A 106 -4.68 4.39 6.88
CA PHE A 106 -5.46 3.27 6.33
C PHE A 106 -6.61 3.73 5.46
N GLY A 107 -7.22 4.89 5.74
CA GLY A 107 -8.22 5.51 4.87
C GLY A 107 -7.63 5.83 3.49
N VAL A 108 -6.42 6.40 3.46
CA VAL A 108 -5.68 6.66 2.21
C VAL A 108 -5.34 5.34 1.51
N ALA A 109 -4.82 4.34 2.23
CA ALA A 109 -4.50 3.03 1.64
C ALA A 109 -5.74 2.36 1.03
N LEU A 110 -6.87 2.38 1.73
CA LEU A 110 -8.15 1.85 1.24
C LEU A 110 -8.62 2.60 -0.03
N ALA A 111 -8.55 3.93 -0.02
CA ALA A 111 -8.91 4.75 -1.19
C ALA A 111 -8.03 4.43 -2.41
N ILE A 112 -6.71 4.30 -2.21
CA ILE A 112 -5.75 3.90 -3.25
C ILE A 112 -6.08 2.49 -3.76
N GLY A 113 -6.32 1.53 -2.85
CA GLY A 113 -6.70 0.16 -3.20
C GLY A 113 -7.97 0.11 -4.05
N MET A 114 -9.01 0.87 -3.66
CA MET A 114 -10.27 0.97 -4.41
C MET A 114 -10.07 1.62 -5.78
N ALA A 115 -9.25 2.66 -5.88
CA ALA A 115 -8.91 3.29 -7.15
C ALA A 115 -8.19 2.30 -8.09
N LEU A 116 -7.21 1.54 -7.57
CA LEU A 116 -6.53 0.48 -8.32
C LEU A 116 -7.51 -0.63 -8.74
N PHE A 117 -8.46 -0.99 -7.88
CA PHE A 117 -9.49 -1.98 -8.19
C PHE A 117 -10.43 -1.52 -9.31
N ALA A 118 -10.73 -0.22 -9.36
CA ALA A 118 -11.46 0.42 -10.46
C ALA A 118 -10.63 0.54 -11.77
N GLY A 119 -9.35 0.16 -11.75
CA GLY A 119 -8.45 0.19 -12.90
C GLY A 119 -7.62 1.47 -13.04
N ALA A 120 -7.55 2.31 -12.01
CA ALA A 120 -6.69 3.49 -12.01
C ALA A 120 -5.21 3.10 -12.19
N ARG A 121 -4.47 3.98 -12.86
CA ARG A 121 -3.01 3.90 -12.99
C ARG A 121 -2.43 5.19 -12.47
N PHE A 122 -1.38 5.09 -11.67
CA PHE A 122 -0.73 6.26 -11.05
C PHE A 122 0.66 6.46 -11.63
N ARG A 123 1.14 7.70 -11.60
CA ARG A 123 2.53 8.01 -12.00
C ARG A 123 3.51 7.40 -10.98
N ALA A 124 4.72 7.05 -11.42
CA ALA A 124 5.75 6.46 -10.56
C ALA A 124 6.01 7.24 -9.25
N TRP A 125 6.00 8.59 -9.30
CA TRP A 125 6.19 9.43 -8.10
C TRP A 125 5.13 9.20 -7.02
N PHE A 126 3.88 8.90 -7.42
CA PHE A 126 2.80 8.64 -6.49
C PHE A 126 3.03 7.33 -5.74
N TRP A 127 3.53 6.31 -6.45
CA TRP A 127 3.92 5.03 -5.85
C TRP A 127 5.05 5.20 -4.84
N TYR A 128 6.06 6.02 -5.13
CA TYR A 128 7.12 6.33 -4.15
C TYR A 128 6.59 7.09 -2.94
N GLY A 129 5.64 8.01 -3.12
CA GLY A 129 4.95 8.68 -2.01
C GLY A 129 4.17 7.69 -1.12
N PHE A 130 3.45 6.76 -1.75
CA PHE A 130 2.75 5.70 -1.02
C PHE A 130 3.73 4.78 -0.26
N LEU A 131 4.85 4.39 -0.89
CA LEU A 131 5.90 3.63 -0.23
C LEU A 131 6.52 4.39 0.94
N ALA A 132 6.80 5.69 0.80
CA ALA A 132 7.33 6.51 1.88
C ALA A 132 6.38 6.54 3.09
N GLY A 133 5.07 6.66 2.84
CA GLY A 133 4.06 6.53 3.88
C GLY A 133 4.06 5.16 4.57
N LEU A 134 4.23 4.08 3.80
CA LEU A 134 4.32 2.72 4.37
C LEU A 134 5.62 2.48 5.14
N VAL A 135 6.74 3.03 4.71
CA VAL A 135 8.01 2.99 5.47
C VAL A 135 7.83 3.68 6.82
N PHE A 136 7.22 4.86 6.81
CA PHE A 136 6.89 5.57 8.05
C PHE A 136 5.96 4.72 8.93
N ALA A 137 4.91 4.13 8.36
CA ALA A 137 3.98 3.29 9.11
C ALA A 137 4.66 2.07 9.74
N VAL A 138 5.56 1.39 9.00
CA VAL A 138 6.35 0.27 9.53
C VAL A 138 7.21 0.74 10.70
N GLY A 139 7.99 1.81 10.54
CA GLY A 139 8.84 2.33 11.60
C GLY A 139 8.04 2.73 12.84
N PHE A 140 6.91 3.41 12.63
CA PHE A 140 6.02 3.87 13.69
C PHE A 140 5.40 2.70 14.47
N VAL A 141 4.91 1.67 13.77
CA VAL A 141 4.37 0.45 14.39
C VAL A 141 5.43 -0.28 15.22
N HIS A 142 6.66 -0.39 14.72
CA HIS A 142 7.73 -1.07 15.46
C HIS A 142 8.12 -0.31 16.72
N TRP A 143 8.16 1.01 16.65
CA TRP A 143 8.41 1.84 17.82
C TRP A 143 7.29 1.67 18.86
N LEU A 144 6.01 1.74 18.45
CA LEU A 144 4.90 1.51 19.38
C LEU A 144 4.87 0.10 19.96
N ALA A 145 5.27 -0.91 19.18
CA ALA A 145 5.40 -2.27 19.68
C ALA A 145 6.52 -2.41 20.71
N PHE A 146 7.65 -1.74 20.50
CA PHE A 146 8.74 -1.70 21.46
C PHE A 146 8.29 -1.06 22.79
N GLU A 147 7.65 0.10 22.74
CA GLU A 147 7.12 0.77 23.94
C GLU A 147 6.09 -0.12 24.67
N ALA A 148 5.16 -0.73 23.93
CA ALA A 148 4.14 -1.60 24.53
C ALA A 148 4.73 -2.83 25.23
N VAL A 149 5.74 -3.46 24.63
CA VAL A 149 6.33 -4.71 25.15
C VAL A 149 7.36 -4.46 26.25
N TYR A 150 8.18 -3.41 26.15
CA TYR A 150 9.34 -3.22 27.03
C TYR A 150 9.23 -2.07 28.03
N GLU A 151 8.31 -1.13 27.82
CA GLU A 151 8.13 0.03 28.71
C GLU A 151 6.79 -0.04 29.47
N ILE A 152 5.73 -0.47 28.79
CA ILE A 152 4.38 -0.58 29.36
C ILE A 152 4.13 -1.97 29.95
N ASP A 153 4.81 -3.00 29.44
CA ASP A 153 4.56 -4.41 29.75
C ASP A 153 3.08 -4.82 29.54
N ALA A 154 2.45 -4.35 28.46
CA ALA A 154 1.05 -4.68 28.13
C ALA A 154 0.80 -4.83 26.61
N LEU A 155 -0.05 -5.78 26.23
CA LEU A 155 -0.40 -6.11 24.85
C LEU A 155 -1.85 -5.75 24.53
N CYS A 156 -2.03 -4.95 23.49
CA CYS A 156 -3.35 -4.63 22.93
C CYS A 156 -3.62 -5.50 21.68
N PRO A 157 -4.63 -6.39 21.69
CA PRO A 157 -4.98 -7.20 20.52
C PRO A 157 -5.32 -6.39 19.28
N TYR A 158 -5.98 -5.24 19.43
CA TYR A 158 -6.32 -4.38 18.30
C TYR A 158 -5.06 -3.77 17.67
N CYS A 159 -4.11 -3.32 18.47
CA CYS A 159 -2.82 -2.83 18.01
C CYS A 159 -2.03 -3.95 17.30
N MET A 160 -2.01 -5.16 17.84
CA MET A 160 -1.34 -6.30 17.20
C MET A 160 -1.90 -6.60 15.81
N VAL A 161 -3.23 -6.49 15.62
CA VAL A 161 -3.81 -6.62 14.28
C VAL A 161 -3.34 -5.52 13.34
N VAL A 162 -3.30 -4.25 13.82
CA VAL A 162 -2.75 -3.13 13.04
C VAL A 162 -1.29 -3.40 12.65
N TRP A 163 -0.47 -3.90 13.58
CA TRP A 163 0.92 -4.25 13.30
C TRP A 163 1.02 -5.33 12.23
N ALA A 164 0.15 -6.34 12.34
CA ALA A 164 0.13 -7.47 11.43
C ALA A 164 -0.26 -7.10 10.00
N VAL A 165 -1.06 -6.05 9.78
CA VAL A 165 -1.48 -5.64 8.42
C VAL A 165 -0.54 -4.64 7.75
N VAL A 166 0.20 -3.83 8.53
CA VAL A 166 1.11 -2.81 7.99
C VAL A 166 2.28 -3.44 7.22
N LEU A 167 2.87 -4.51 7.74
CA LEU A 167 4.04 -5.11 7.11
C LEU A 167 3.74 -5.78 5.76
N PRO A 168 2.65 -6.58 5.61
CA PRO A 168 2.22 -7.07 4.30
C PRO A 168 1.96 -5.94 3.30
N LEU A 169 1.30 -4.85 3.71
CA LEU A 169 1.10 -3.68 2.85
C LEU A 169 2.43 -3.13 2.34
N PHE A 170 3.40 -2.93 3.24
CA PHE A 170 4.73 -2.45 2.89
C PHE A 170 5.44 -3.39 1.91
N LEU A 171 5.57 -4.67 2.24
CA LEU A 171 6.34 -5.62 1.42
C LEU A 171 5.71 -5.85 0.05
N THR A 172 4.39 -6.00 -0.02
CA THR A 172 3.71 -6.15 -1.31
C THR A 172 3.87 -4.91 -2.19
N THR A 173 3.80 -3.71 -1.60
CA THR A 173 4.01 -2.45 -2.33
C THR A 173 5.45 -2.30 -2.79
N LEU A 174 6.41 -2.65 -1.94
CA LEU A 174 7.84 -2.59 -2.27
C LEU A 174 8.16 -3.52 -3.45
N VAL A 175 7.68 -4.76 -3.41
CA VAL A 175 7.83 -5.74 -4.49
C VAL A 175 7.20 -5.19 -5.77
N HIS A 176 5.98 -4.66 -5.68
CA HIS A 176 5.31 -4.06 -6.84
C HIS A 176 6.16 -2.95 -7.49
N ILE A 177 6.71 -2.02 -6.69
CA ILE A 177 7.54 -0.92 -7.21
C ILE A 177 8.84 -1.43 -7.83
N VAL A 178 9.52 -2.38 -7.18
CA VAL A 178 10.76 -2.97 -7.72
C VAL A 178 10.49 -3.63 -9.07
N TRP A 179 9.38 -4.34 -9.19
CA TRP A 179 8.98 -5.01 -10.42
C TRP A 179 8.67 -4.00 -11.53
N GLU A 180 7.83 -3.00 -11.27
CA GLU A 180 7.47 -2.04 -12.33
C GLU A 180 8.66 -1.18 -12.76
N ARG A 181 9.58 -0.87 -11.83
CA ARG A 181 10.86 -0.23 -12.16
C ARG A 181 11.74 -1.11 -13.08
N GLN A 182 11.80 -2.42 -12.84
CA GLN A 182 12.56 -3.34 -13.70
C GLN A 182 11.94 -3.43 -15.10
N ARG A 183 10.61 -3.41 -15.23
CA ARG A 183 9.94 -3.37 -16.54
C ARG A 183 10.28 -2.12 -17.32
N ASP A 184 10.19 -0.97 -16.65
CA ASP A 184 10.47 0.33 -17.26
C ASP A 184 11.92 0.37 -17.74
N ALA A 185 12.86 -0.15 -16.96
CA ALA A 185 14.26 -0.26 -17.35
C ALA A 185 14.49 -1.23 -18.53
N ALA A 186 13.68 -2.28 -18.64
CA ALA A 186 13.73 -3.24 -19.74
C ALA A 186 12.94 -2.81 -20.99
N GLY A 187 12.26 -1.65 -20.96
CA GLY A 187 11.40 -1.18 -22.06
C GLY A 187 10.15 -2.05 -22.29
N ILE A 188 9.77 -2.89 -21.32
CA ILE A 188 8.65 -3.81 -21.44
C ILE A 188 7.37 -3.06 -21.07
N HIS A 189 6.73 -2.46 -22.09
CA HIS A 189 5.46 -1.76 -21.96
C HIS A 189 4.34 -2.63 -22.56
N GLY A 190 3.50 -3.23 -21.71
CA GLY A 190 2.43 -4.11 -22.19
C GLY A 190 1.76 -4.91 -21.08
N ALA A 191 0.64 -5.58 -21.38
CA ALA A 191 -0.07 -6.41 -20.42
C ALA A 191 0.57 -7.80 -20.20
N ASP A 192 1.72 -8.07 -20.83
CA ASP A 192 2.35 -9.38 -20.78
C ASP A 192 2.71 -9.77 -19.34
N ARG A 193 2.03 -10.82 -18.89
CA ARG A 193 2.19 -11.49 -17.61
C ARG A 193 3.50 -12.28 -17.63
N TYR A 194 4.65 -11.63 -17.53
CA TYR A 194 5.84 -12.35 -17.08
C TYR A 194 5.58 -12.81 -15.64
N SER A 195 5.91 -14.07 -15.40
CA SER A 195 5.36 -14.89 -14.33
C SER A 195 5.57 -14.27 -12.95
N PHE A 196 4.46 -13.85 -12.37
CA PHE A 196 4.20 -13.52 -10.98
C PHE A 196 4.79 -14.52 -9.96
N ALA A 197 5.17 -15.74 -10.36
CA ALA A 197 5.53 -16.83 -9.45
C ALA A 197 6.94 -16.73 -8.81
N GLY A 198 7.91 -16.05 -9.42
CA GLY A 198 9.32 -16.06 -8.95
C GLY A 198 9.64 -15.11 -7.79
N GLY A 199 8.82 -14.08 -7.57
CA GLY A 199 9.13 -12.99 -6.63
C GLY A 199 8.51 -13.07 -5.24
N TRP A 200 7.60 -14.01 -4.97
CA TRP A 200 6.86 -14.07 -3.71
C TRP A 200 7.54 -14.86 -2.61
N ILE A 201 8.50 -15.72 -2.94
CA ILE A 201 9.20 -16.54 -1.95
C ILE A 201 9.91 -15.64 -0.94
N LEU A 202 10.66 -14.64 -1.40
CA LEU A 202 11.40 -13.76 -0.49
C LEU A 202 10.48 -12.91 0.41
N PRO A 203 9.44 -12.21 -0.10
CA PRO A 203 8.47 -11.49 0.72
C PRO A 203 7.72 -12.38 1.72
N THR A 204 7.33 -13.59 1.30
CA THR A 204 6.64 -14.53 2.21
C THR A 204 7.55 -15.04 3.31
N VAL A 205 8.81 -15.38 3.00
CA VAL A 205 9.81 -15.75 4.01
C VAL A 205 10.06 -14.59 4.98
N VAL A 206 10.22 -13.36 4.49
CA VAL A 206 10.39 -12.18 5.35
C VAL A 206 9.19 -11.99 6.28
N LEU A 207 7.96 -12.12 5.76
CA LEU A 207 6.75 -12.05 6.59
C LEU A 207 6.72 -13.14 7.66
N VAL A 208 6.96 -14.40 7.29
CA VAL A 208 6.94 -15.53 8.22
C VAL A 208 8.00 -15.35 9.32
N VAL A 209 9.23 -14.99 8.94
CA VAL A 209 10.31 -14.74 9.91
C VAL A 209 9.94 -13.58 10.83
N TRP A 210 9.34 -12.52 10.29
CA TRP A 210 8.94 -11.36 11.08
C TRP A 210 7.84 -11.70 12.10
N TYR A 211 6.78 -12.40 11.67
CA TYR A 211 5.72 -12.84 12.58
C TYR A 211 6.25 -13.80 13.64
N ALA A 212 7.14 -14.73 13.27
CA ALA A 212 7.79 -15.63 14.21
C ALA A 212 8.65 -14.85 15.21
N ALA A 213 9.41 -13.84 14.76
CA ALA A 213 10.21 -13.00 15.63
C ALA A 213 9.33 -12.23 16.63
N PHE A 214 8.25 -11.57 16.17
CA PHE A 214 7.30 -10.88 17.06
C PHE A 214 6.68 -11.84 18.08
N LEU A 215 6.24 -13.02 17.63
CA LEU A 215 5.70 -14.05 18.51
C LEU A 215 6.72 -14.46 19.58
N VAL A 216 7.97 -14.74 19.18
CA VAL A 216 9.04 -15.13 20.10
C VAL A 216 9.35 -14.02 21.09
N LEU A 217 9.46 -12.76 20.64
CA LEU A 217 9.73 -11.63 21.54
C LEU A 217 8.62 -11.46 22.58
N ILE A 218 7.36 -11.55 22.14
CA ILE A 218 6.19 -11.50 23.04
C ILE A 218 6.24 -12.67 24.04
N LEU A 219 6.47 -13.89 23.56
CA LEU A 219 6.53 -15.06 24.45
C LEU A 219 7.70 -14.99 25.43
N VAL A 220 8.84 -14.43 25.06
CA VAL A 220 10.01 -14.30 25.95
C VAL A 220 9.79 -13.24 27.02
N GLN A 221 9.14 -12.12 26.70
CA GLN A 221 8.88 -11.05 27.66
C GLN A 221 7.77 -11.43 28.66
N PHE A 222 6.75 -12.17 28.22
CA PHE A 222 5.55 -12.48 29.02
C PHE A 222 5.47 -13.93 29.53
N ALA A 223 6.54 -14.72 29.43
CA ALA A 223 6.65 -16.07 30.01
C ALA A 223 7.17 -16.03 31.45
#